data_AF-A0A2N3T3I7-F1
#
_entry.id   AF-A0A2N3T3I7-F1
#
_cell.length_a   1.000
_cell.length_b   1.000
_cell.length_c   1.000
_cell.angle_alpha   90.00
_cell.angle_beta   90.00
_cell.angle_gamma   90.00
#
_symmetry.space_group_name_H-M   'P 1'
#
loop_
_entity.id
_entity.type
_entity.pdbx_description
1 polymer ?
#
loop_
_entity_poly.entity_id
_entity_poly.type
_entity_poly.pdbx_seq_one_letter_code
_entity_poly.pdbx_strand_id
1 'polypeptide(L)'
;MNVLQGKITSIKTNGSLSLVTVGIDDIYFNTIIIETPDTASYLKQGNHIKMIFKETEVIVGKGVEHSLSIQNKAIGEIINIKKGKLLSTVIIDSTVGHLTAIITSDAADQMQLEIGEKITAMIKTTEIMLSE
;
A
#
# COMPACT_ATOMS: atom_id res chain seq x y z
N MET A 1 2.34 -3.18 11.32
CA MET A 1 2.59 -2.28 10.18
C MET A 1 2.91 -3.12 8.97
N ASN A 2 2.39 -2.76 7.80
CA ASN A 2 2.86 -3.34 6.53
C ASN A 2 4.21 -2.71 6.17
N VAL A 3 5.14 -3.53 5.67
CA VAL A 3 6.46 -3.09 5.21
C VAL A 3 6.74 -3.74 3.87
N LEU A 4 6.96 -2.92 2.85
CA LEU A 4 7.36 -3.37 1.51
C LEU A 4 8.73 -2.78 1.19
N GLN A 5 9.62 -3.58 0.60
CA GLN A 5 10.94 -3.11 0.19
C GLN A 5 10.98 -2.93 -1.32
N GLY A 6 11.48 -1.78 -1.77
CA GLY A 6 11.60 -1.48 -3.18
C GLY A 6 12.74 -0.53 -3.48
N LYS A 7 12.81 -0.08 -4.74
CA LYS A 7 13.83 0.83 -5.24
C LYS A 7 13.20 2.14 -5.67
N ILE A 8 13.78 3.27 -5.27
CA ILE A 8 13.33 4.59 -5.74
C ILE A 8 13.61 4.70 -7.25
N THR A 9 12.57 4.90 -8.04
CA THR A 9 12.64 4.97 -9.51
C THR A 9 12.46 6.38 -10.06
N SER A 10 11.73 7.25 -9.34
CA SER A 10 11.52 8.65 -9.72
C SER A 10 11.29 9.51 -8.49
N ILE A 11 11.72 10.77 -8.54
CA ILE A 11 11.47 11.79 -7.52
C ILE A 11 11.06 13.07 -8.24
N LYS A 12 9.92 13.66 -7.84
CA LYS A 12 9.47 14.98 -8.30
C LYS A 12 9.26 15.88 -7.09
N THR A 13 9.99 16.99 -7.02
CA THR A 13 9.96 17.90 -5.87
C THR A 13 9.28 19.21 -6.22
N ASN A 14 8.46 19.73 -5.31
CA ASN A 14 7.89 21.06 -5.36
C ASN A 14 7.80 21.64 -3.93
N GLY A 15 8.53 22.73 -3.68
CA GLY A 15 8.68 23.29 -2.34
C GLY A 15 9.35 22.28 -1.41
N SER A 16 8.74 22.01 -0.26
CA SER A 16 9.21 21.02 0.72
C SER A 16 8.68 19.61 0.49
N LEU A 17 7.89 19.40 -0.57
CA LEU A 17 7.25 18.11 -0.84
C LEU A 17 7.97 17.38 -1.97
N SER A 18 8.10 16.06 -1.82
CA SER A 18 8.53 15.18 -2.90
C SER A 18 7.49 14.09 -3.14
N LEU A 19 7.08 13.94 -4.40
CA LEU A 19 6.39 12.76 -4.90
C LEU A 19 7.45 11.74 -5.32
N VAL A 20 7.52 10.63 -4.60
CA VAL A 20 8.49 9.57 -4.78
C VAL A 20 7.79 8.34 -5.37
N THR A 21 8.34 7.79 -6.44
CA THR A 21 7.92 6.51 -7.01
C THR A 21 8.90 5.43 -6.58
N VAL A 22 8.39 4.36 -5.99
CA VAL A 22 9.14 3.17 -5.54
C VAL A 22 8.67 1.98 -6.35
N GLY A 23 9.59 1.29 -7.02
CA GLY A 23 9.32 0.08 -7.78
C GLY A 23 9.57 -1.19 -6.97
N ILE A 24 8.70 -2.18 -7.15
CA ILE A 24 8.83 -3.57 -6.70
C ILE A 24 8.49 -4.43 -7.91
N ASP A 25 9.50 -5.06 -8.52
CA ASP A 25 9.39 -5.72 -9.83
C ASP A 25 8.71 -4.79 -10.86
N ASP A 26 7.56 -5.17 -11.42
CA ASP A 26 6.79 -4.41 -12.41
C ASP A 26 5.72 -3.47 -11.79
N ILE A 27 5.66 -3.39 -10.45
CA ILE A 27 4.66 -2.61 -9.73
C ILE A 27 5.29 -1.34 -9.16
N TYR A 28 4.60 -0.21 -9.35
CA TYR A 28 5.08 1.10 -8.93
C TYR A 28 4.13 1.72 -7.90
N PHE A 29 4.69 2.09 -6.76
CA PHE A 29 4.00 2.80 -5.69
C PHE A 29 4.45 4.25 -5.67
N ASN A 30 3.49 5.16 -5.58
CA ASN A 30 3.71 6.58 -5.36
C ASN A 30 3.45 6.93 -3.89
N THR A 31 4.34 7.72 -3.31
CA THR A 31 4.14 8.37 -2.01
C THR A 31 4.49 9.85 -2.08
N ILE A 32 3.82 10.67 -1.27
CA ILE A 32 4.20 12.07 -1.06
C ILE A 32 4.73 12.24 0.37
N ILE A 33 5.89 12.88 0.49
CA ILE A 33 6.58 13.11 1.77
C ILE A 33 7.01 14.58 1.90
N ILE A 34 7.24 15.02 3.14
CA ILE A 34 7.68 16.39 3.48
C ILE A 34 9.21 16.40 3.62
N GLU A 35 9.90 15.97 2.57
CA GLU A 35 11.35 15.96 2.46
C GLU A 35 11.73 16.16 1.00
N THR A 36 12.94 16.66 0.75
CA THR A 36 13.52 16.79 -0.58
C THR A 36 14.86 16.04 -0.65
N PRO A 37 15.39 15.77 -1.85
CA PRO A 37 16.75 15.22 -1.98
C PRO A 37 17.84 16.03 -1.27
N ASP A 38 17.61 17.33 -1.03
CA ASP A 38 18.54 18.21 -0.31
C ASP A 38 18.43 18.04 1.21
N THR A 39 17.25 17.71 1.74
CA THR A 39 17.02 17.56 3.18
C THR A 39 17.17 16.11 3.66
N ALA A 40 17.06 15.14 2.76
CA ALA A 40 17.04 13.72 3.08
C ALA A 40 17.97 12.92 2.16
N SER A 41 19.08 12.43 2.73
CA SER A 41 20.14 11.77 1.95
C SER A 41 19.73 10.46 1.28
N TYR A 42 18.64 9.87 1.76
CA TYR A 42 18.05 8.62 1.28
C TYR A 42 17.22 8.81 0.01
N LEU A 43 16.75 10.03 -0.27
CA LEU A 43 15.93 10.38 -1.44
C LEU A 43 16.77 10.52 -2.69
N LYS A 44 17.29 9.39 -3.18
CA LYS A 44 18.07 9.32 -4.42
C LYS A 44 17.51 8.22 -5.30
N GLN A 45 17.43 8.52 -6.59
CA GLN A 45 17.06 7.51 -7.58
C GLN A 45 18.04 6.34 -7.49
N GLY A 46 17.48 5.13 -7.43
CA GLY A 46 18.23 3.91 -7.33
C GLY A 46 18.45 3.38 -5.91
N ASN A 47 18.19 4.18 -4.87
CA ASN A 47 18.28 3.73 -3.49
C ASN A 47 17.20 2.67 -3.18
N HIS A 48 17.57 1.67 -2.39
CA HIS A 48 16.61 0.77 -1.78
C HIS A 48 15.99 1.44 -0.56
N ILE A 49 14.68 1.31 -0.42
CA ILE A 49 13.92 1.96 0.64
C ILE A 49 12.77 1.06 1.09
N LYS A 50 12.39 1.17 2.36
CA LYS A 50 11.18 0.53 2.89
C LYS A 50 10.02 1.51 2.77
N MET A 51 8.92 1.04 2.20
CA MET A 51 7.60 1.66 2.31
C MET A 51 6.88 1.08 3.52
N ILE A 52 6.37 1.94 4.38
CA ILE A 52 5.71 1.54 5.62
C ILE A 52 4.34 2.22 5.69
N PHE A 53 3.29 1.44 5.94
CA PHE A 53 1.92 1.95 6.10
C PHE A 53 1.14 1.11 7.11
N LYS A 54 0.14 1.72 7.75
CA LYS A 54 -0.68 1.02 8.74
C LYS A 54 -1.67 0.09 8.05
N GLU A 55 -2.06 -0.97 8.73
CA GLU A 55 -3.06 -1.93 8.27
C GLU A 55 -4.41 -1.27 8.03
N THR A 56 -4.74 -0.21 8.80
CA THR A 56 -5.98 0.57 8.64
C THR A 56 -6.01 1.46 7.41
N GLU A 57 -4.86 1.68 6.76
CA GLU A 57 -4.76 2.48 5.53
C GLU A 57 -4.84 1.63 4.26
N VAL A 58 -4.96 0.31 4.41
CA VAL A 58 -5.15 -0.64 3.32
C VAL A 58 -6.64 -0.77 3.01
N ILE A 59 -7.01 -0.28 1.84
CA ILE A 59 -8.36 -0.39 1.29
C ILE A 59 -8.45 -1.70 0.50
N VAL A 60 -9.52 -2.45 0.70
CA VAL A 60 -9.77 -3.72 -0.01
C VAL A 60 -10.88 -3.50 -1.03
N GLY A 61 -10.67 -3.90 -2.29
CA GLY A 61 -11.70 -3.97 -3.32
C GLY A 61 -11.80 -5.38 -3.91
N LYS A 62 -13.01 -5.91 -4.12
CA LYS A 62 -13.18 -7.21 -4.82
C LYS A 62 -12.84 -7.06 -6.30
N GLY A 63 -12.20 -8.08 -6.88
CA GLY A 63 -11.73 -8.05 -8.26
C GLY A 63 -10.46 -7.22 -8.47
N VAL A 64 -10.16 -6.92 -9.74
CA VAL A 64 -8.86 -6.36 -10.17
C VAL A 64 -8.94 -5.02 -10.90
N GLU A 65 -10.14 -4.60 -11.30
CA GLU A 65 -10.34 -3.34 -12.02
C GLU A 65 -11.30 -2.42 -11.26
N HIS A 66 -10.84 -1.21 -10.96
CA HIS A 66 -11.63 -0.18 -10.30
C HIS A 66 -11.26 1.19 -10.87
N SER A 67 -12.27 1.98 -11.23
CA SER A 67 -12.10 3.39 -11.58
C SER A 67 -12.11 4.24 -10.31
N LEU A 68 -10.93 4.38 -9.69
CA LEU A 68 -10.72 5.11 -8.44
C LEU A 68 -9.50 6.02 -8.58
N SER A 69 -9.46 7.12 -7.82
CA SER A 69 -8.29 8.02 -7.77
C SER A 69 -7.09 7.43 -7.02
N ILE A 70 -7.27 6.28 -6.35
CA ILE A 70 -6.18 5.57 -5.64
C ILE A 70 -5.31 4.86 -6.66
N GLN A 71 -4.03 5.23 -6.68
CA GLN A 71 -3.08 4.76 -7.69
C GLN A 71 -2.28 3.54 -7.23
N ASN A 72 -1.96 3.45 -5.94
CA ASN A 72 -1.18 2.34 -5.42
C ASN A 72 -2.10 1.13 -5.25
N LYS A 73 -1.84 0.09 -6.04
CA LYS A 73 -2.65 -1.13 -6.09
C LYS A 73 -1.73 -2.34 -6.11
N ALA A 74 -2.05 -3.34 -5.29
CA ALA A 74 -1.46 -4.66 -5.33
C ALA A 74 -2.59 -5.68 -5.45
N ILE A 75 -2.52 -6.53 -6.47
CA ILE A 75 -3.49 -7.61 -6.66
C ILE A 75 -3.06 -8.77 -5.77
N GLY A 76 -4.02 -9.44 -5.16
CA GLY A 76 -3.75 -10.60 -4.32
C GLY A 76 -4.97 -11.45 -4.05
N GLU A 77 -4.77 -12.46 -3.22
CA GLU A 77 -5.79 -13.39 -2.76
C GLU A 77 -5.88 -13.32 -1.24
N ILE A 78 -7.11 -13.37 -0.71
CA ILE A 78 -7.30 -13.41 0.74
C ILE A 78 -6.90 -14.79 1.26
N ILE A 79 -5.88 -14.85 2.12
CA ILE A 79 -5.41 -16.11 2.72
C ILE A 79 -5.93 -16.32 4.15
N ASN A 80 -6.40 -15.25 4.81
CA ASN A 80 -7.00 -15.34 6.14
C ASN A 80 -7.92 -14.15 6.43
N ILE A 81 -9.00 -14.41 7.18
CA ILE A 81 -9.88 -13.38 7.73
C ILE A 81 -10.09 -13.66 9.21
N LYS A 82 -9.62 -12.76 10.06
CA LYS A 82 -9.94 -12.75 11.50
C LYS A 82 -11.04 -11.73 11.76
N LYS A 83 -12.28 -12.22 11.80
CA LYS A 83 -13.45 -11.38 12.05
C LYS A 83 -13.56 -11.01 13.53
N GLY A 84 -13.64 -9.71 13.82
CA GLY A 84 -13.93 -9.17 15.14
C GLY A 84 -15.31 -8.52 15.23
N LYS A 85 -15.65 -7.95 16.39
CA LYS A 85 -16.95 -7.30 16.60
C LYS A 85 -17.10 -5.99 15.81
N LEU A 86 -16.05 -5.17 15.77
CA LEU A 86 -16.05 -3.87 15.10
C LEU A 86 -15.10 -3.84 13.90
N LEU A 87 -13.96 -4.51 14.03
CA LEU A 87 -12.89 -4.55 13.05
C LEU A 87 -12.59 -6.00 12.68
N SER A 88 -12.26 -6.20 11.41
CA SER A 88 -11.80 -7.47 10.86
C SER A 88 -10.42 -7.30 10.27
N THR A 89 -9.54 -8.26 10.56
CA THR A 89 -8.20 -8.33 9.97
C THR A 89 -8.25 -9.24 8.76
N VAL A 90 -7.79 -8.76 7.61
CA VAL A 90 -7.70 -9.50 6.35
C VAL A 90 -6.23 -9.64 5.99
N ILE A 91 -5.75 -10.86 5.81
CA ILE A 91 -4.39 -11.14 5.35
C ILE A 91 -4.46 -11.54 3.88
N ILE A 92 -3.63 -10.89 3.08
CA ILE A 92 -3.65 -10.93 1.63
C ILE A 92 -2.28 -11.41 1.18
N ASP A 93 -2.24 -12.46 0.36
CA ASP A 93 -1.05 -12.83 -0.40
C ASP A 93 -1.07 -12.08 -1.72
N SER A 94 -0.18 -11.11 -1.88
CA SER A 94 -0.20 -10.18 -3.01
C SER A 94 1.05 -10.27 -3.86
N THR A 95 0.99 -9.69 -5.05
CA THR A 95 2.12 -9.59 -5.98
C THR A 95 3.33 -8.83 -5.42
N VAL A 96 3.20 -8.13 -4.29
CA VAL A 96 4.31 -7.44 -3.60
C VAL A 96 4.63 -8.06 -2.23
N GLY A 97 4.13 -9.26 -1.95
CA GLY A 97 4.26 -9.95 -0.68
C GLY A 97 3.01 -9.88 0.19
N HIS A 98 3.12 -10.26 1.46
CA HIS A 98 1.97 -10.29 2.36
C HIS A 98 1.55 -8.89 2.81
N LEU A 99 0.26 -8.61 2.67
CA LEU A 99 -0.38 -7.40 3.15
C LEU A 99 -1.43 -7.75 4.20
N THR A 100 -1.52 -6.91 5.22
CA THR A 100 -2.57 -6.98 6.25
C THR A 100 -3.42 -5.72 6.16
N ALA A 101 -4.72 -5.90 6.03
CA ALA A 101 -5.72 -4.85 6.12
C ALA A 101 -6.53 -4.98 7.41
N ILE A 102 -6.85 -3.86 8.04
CA ILE A 102 -7.85 -3.79 9.11
C ILE A 102 -8.98 -2.90 8.63
N ILE A 103 -10.14 -3.51 8.39
CA ILE A 103 -11.36 -2.83 7.92
C ILE A 103 -12.48 -3.02 8.94
N THR A 104 -13.58 -2.29 8.82
CA THR A 104 -14.76 -2.54 9.65
C THR A 104 -15.33 -3.93 9.36
N SER A 105 -15.81 -4.62 10.39
CA SER A 105 -16.47 -5.91 10.21
C SER A 105 -17.71 -5.79 9.31
N ASP A 106 -18.43 -4.67 9.41
CA ASP A 106 -19.57 -4.37 8.55
C ASP A 106 -19.16 -4.28 7.07
N ALA A 107 -17.99 -3.68 6.75
CA ALA A 107 -17.50 -3.62 5.37
C ALA A 107 -17.09 -5.01 4.87
N ALA A 108 -16.41 -5.81 5.69
CA ALA A 108 -16.05 -7.18 5.34
C ALA A 108 -17.30 -8.03 5.03
N ASP A 109 -18.36 -7.86 5.84
CA ASP A 109 -19.64 -8.56 5.67
C ASP A 109 -20.43 -8.07 4.47
N GLN A 110 -20.54 -6.75 4.29
CA GLN A 110 -21.21 -6.15 3.15
C GLN A 110 -20.56 -6.58 1.82
N MET A 111 -19.24 -6.67 1.80
CA MET A 111 -18.50 -7.14 0.64
C MET A 111 -18.54 -8.66 0.48
N GLN A 112 -18.96 -9.41 1.49
CA GLN A 112 -18.90 -10.88 1.51
C GLN A 112 -17.47 -11.35 1.17
N LEU A 113 -16.50 -10.90 1.98
CA LEU A 113 -15.11 -11.32 1.82
C LEU A 113 -14.94 -12.78 2.28
N GLU A 114 -14.27 -13.56 1.45
CA GLU A 114 -14.02 -14.97 1.71
C GLU A 114 -12.54 -15.29 1.48
N ILE A 115 -12.02 -16.31 2.16
CA ILE A 115 -10.68 -16.84 1.89
C ILE A 115 -10.69 -17.46 0.47
N GLY A 116 -9.65 -17.19 -0.30
CA GLY A 116 -9.54 -17.59 -1.71
C GLY A 116 -10.05 -16.52 -2.68
N GLU A 117 -10.68 -15.46 -2.18
CA GLU A 117 -11.20 -14.39 -3.02
C GLU A 117 -10.07 -13.54 -3.59
N LYS A 118 -10.13 -13.29 -4.91
CA LYS A 118 -9.20 -12.38 -5.59
C LYS A 118 -9.62 -10.92 -5.36
N ILE A 119 -8.72 -10.14 -4.79
CA ILE A 119 -8.95 -8.76 -4.41
C ILE A 119 -7.82 -7.84 -4.89
N THR A 120 -8.05 -6.54 -4.76
CA THR A 120 -7.04 -5.50 -4.91
C THR A 120 -6.87 -4.78 -3.58
N ALA A 121 -5.66 -4.82 -3.02
CA ALA A 121 -5.23 -4.00 -1.90
C ALA A 121 -4.78 -2.63 -2.43
N MET A 122 -5.27 -1.56 -1.84
CA MET A 122 -5.05 -0.20 -2.33
C MET A 122 -4.65 0.72 -1.18
N ILE A 123 -3.70 1.63 -1.41
CA ILE A 123 -3.20 2.55 -0.38
C ILE A 123 -3.14 3.96 -0.95
N LYS A 124 -3.72 4.94 -0.26
CA LYS A 124 -3.59 6.34 -0.68
C LYS A 124 -2.11 6.76 -0.66
N THR A 125 -1.70 7.54 -1.65
CA THR A 125 -0.35 8.11 -1.79
C THR A 125 0.13 8.86 -0.54
N THR A 126 -0.80 9.42 0.25
CA THR A 126 -0.50 10.18 1.47
C THR A 126 -0.26 9.32 2.71
N GLU A 127 -0.50 8.01 2.65
CA GLU A 127 -0.47 7.13 3.83
C GLU A 127 0.74 6.18 3.85
N ILE A 128 1.66 6.35 2.90
CA ILE A 128 2.89 5.55 2.78
C ILE A 128 4.06 6.38 3.28
N MET A 129 4.73 5.92 4.32
CA MET A 129 5.98 6.51 4.81
C MET A 129 7.19 5.80 4.18
N LEU A 130 8.32 6.49 4.10
CA LEU A 130 9.60 5.91 3.71
C LEU A 130 10.53 5.75 4.92
N SER A 131 11.31 4.68 4.93
CA SER A 131 12.36 4.42 5.92
C SER A 131 13.53 3.70 5.27
N GLU A 132 14.74 4.03 5.68
CA GLU A 132 15.94 3.25 5.38
C GLU A 132 15.93 1.88 6.10
#